data_AF-A0A2S6ZB90-F1
#
_entry.id   AF-A0A2S6ZB90-F1
#
_cell.length_a   1.000
_cell.length_b   1.000
_cell.length_c   1.000
_cell.angle_alpha   90.00
_cell.angle_beta   90.00
_cell.angle_gamma   90.00
#
_symmetry.space_group_name_H-M   'P 1'
#
loop_
_entity.id
_entity.type
_entity.pdbx_description
1 polymer ?
#
loop_
_entity_poly.entity_id
_entity_poly.type
_entity_poly.pdbx_seq_one_letter_code
_entity_poly.pdbx_strand_id
1 'polypeptide(L)'
;MSDEQAHDGGAAPAPDPEAAARPSLEASLREFGTAGRLGLAHTLEAGRALHRLVTADLALARAALARALVWLTISVAFGASAWMLLMGALIAVLQRLGWSWLTSISATAAFSLVVTALGAWQALRYFDMSTLDATRRQLAKLGIGGEGEDEDHADGNTAAAAKAGQ
;
A
#
# COMPACT_ATOMS: atom_id res chain seq x y z
N MET A 1 -48.25 2.79 -87.79
CA MET A 1 -47.88 3.85 -86.83
C MET A 1 -48.33 3.34 -85.47
N SER A 2 -47.74 2.25 -84.96
CA SER A 2 -46.35 2.15 -84.47
C SER A 2 -46.17 3.11 -83.30
N ASP A 3 -46.27 2.59 -82.08
CA ASP A 3 -45.09 2.49 -81.21
C ASP A 3 -45.34 1.46 -80.10
N GLU A 4 -44.65 0.34 -80.26
CA GLU A 4 -44.35 -0.70 -79.30
C GLU A 4 -42.93 -0.40 -78.81
N GLN A 5 -42.79 0.18 -77.61
CA GLN A 5 -41.53 0.47 -76.92
C GLN A 5 -41.91 0.89 -75.49
N ALA A 6 -41.42 0.34 -74.38
CA ALA A 6 -40.39 -0.65 -74.18
C ALA A 6 -40.70 -1.37 -72.86
N HIS A 7 -40.51 -2.68 -72.90
CA HIS A 7 -40.23 -3.46 -71.72
C HIS A 7 -38.85 -3.06 -71.17
N ASP A 8 -38.76 -3.09 -69.85
CA ASP A 8 -37.56 -3.24 -69.04
C ASP A 8 -36.82 -1.98 -68.57
N GLY A 9 -36.59 -1.97 -67.26
CA GLY A 9 -36.06 -0.85 -66.48
C GLY A 9 -36.29 -1.15 -65.01
N GLY A 10 -35.60 -2.19 -64.52
CA GLY A 10 -35.77 -2.82 -63.23
C GLY A 10 -36.07 -1.87 -62.08
N ALA A 11 -37.16 -2.16 -61.37
CA ALA A 11 -37.39 -1.63 -60.04
C ALA A 11 -36.19 -2.04 -59.17
N ALA A 12 -35.33 -1.07 -58.85
CA ALA A 12 -34.36 -1.24 -57.77
C ALA A 12 -35.14 -1.70 -56.53
N PRO A 13 -34.71 -2.77 -55.84
CA PRO A 13 -35.40 -3.19 -54.63
C PRO A 13 -35.43 -2.00 -53.68
N ALA A 14 -36.64 -1.59 -53.28
CA ALA A 14 -36.82 -0.57 -52.25
C ALA A 14 -35.96 -0.98 -51.05
N PRO A 15 -35.15 -0.07 -50.47
CA PRO A 15 -34.30 -0.43 -49.35
C PRO A 15 -35.19 -0.96 -48.23
N ASP A 16 -34.93 -2.19 -47.78
CA ASP A 16 -35.66 -2.80 -46.68
C ASP A 16 -35.65 -1.84 -45.48
N PRO A 17 -36.82 -1.43 -44.95
CA PRO A 17 -36.89 -0.54 -43.79
C PRO A 17 -36.27 -1.19 -42.54
N GLU A 18 -36.10 -2.52 -42.56
CA GLU A 18 -35.41 -3.29 -41.54
C GLU A 18 -33.87 -3.17 -41.62
N ALA A 19 -33.30 -2.93 -42.81
CA ALA A 19 -31.87 -2.65 -42.99
C ALA A 19 -31.52 -1.23 -42.51
N ALA A 20 -32.47 -0.29 -42.56
CA ALA A 20 -32.34 1.04 -41.96
C ALA A 20 -32.48 1.03 -40.43
N ALA A 21 -33.10 -0.01 -39.85
CA ALA A 21 -33.30 -0.16 -38.41
C ALA A 21 -32.18 -0.92 -37.68
N ARG A 22 -31.32 -1.66 -38.42
CA ARG A 22 -30.15 -2.30 -37.84
C ARG A 22 -29.04 -1.26 -37.70
N PRO A 23 -28.58 -0.95 -36.48
CA PRO A 23 -27.53 0.03 -36.29
C PRO A 23 -26.32 -0.37 -37.15
N SER A 24 -25.82 0.57 -37.96
CA SER A 24 -24.64 0.32 -38.77
C SER A 24 -23.48 -0.11 -37.86
N LEU A 25 -22.59 -0.96 -38.36
CA LEU A 25 -21.42 -1.42 -37.58
C LEU A 25 -20.59 -0.23 -37.07
N GLU A 26 -20.50 0.84 -37.87
CA GLU A 26 -19.89 2.12 -37.47
C GLU A 26 -20.60 2.75 -36.26
N ALA A 27 -21.94 2.77 -36.22
CA ALA A 27 -22.71 3.26 -35.08
C ALA A 27 -22.52 2.38 -33.84
N SER A 28 -22.50 1.05 -34.02
CA SER A 28 -22.28 0.09 -32.93
C SER A 28 -20.86 0.18 -32.35
N LEU A 29 -19.84 0.38 -33.20
CA LEU A 29 -18.45 0.59 -32.78
C LEU A 29 -18.29 1.93 -32.05
N ARG A 30 -18.95 2.98 -32.53
CA ARG A 30 -18.94 4.30 -31.88
C ARG A 30 -19.60 4.23 -30.51
N GLU A 31 -20.75 3.56 -30.41
CA GLU A 31 -21.49 3.36 -29.17
C GLU A 31 -20.71 2.51 -28.16
N PHE A 32 -20.07 1.42 -28.62
CA PHE A 32 -19.17 0.60 -27.81
C PHE A 32 -17.94 1.40 -27.36
N GLY A 33 -17.39 2.28 -28.20
CA GLY A 33 -16.30 3.19 -27.85
C GLY A 33 -16.70 4.20 -26.77
N THR A 34 -17.89 4.80 -26.86
CA THR A 34 -18.42 5.67 -25.80
C THR A 34 -18.73 4.90 -24.52
N ALA A 35 -19.33 3.71 -24.62
CA ALA A 35 -19.61 2.84 -23.47
C ALA A 35 -18.31 2.38 -22.78
N GLY A 36 -17.28 2.05 -23.55
CA GLY A 36 -15.96 1.70 -23.06
C GLY A 36 -15.28 2.87 -22.35
N ARG A 37 -15.35 4.08 -22.90
CA ARG A 37 -14.84 5.30 -22.23
C ARG A 37 -15.58 5.61 -20.93
N LEU A 38 -16.90 5.42 -20.89
CA LEU A 38 -17.69 5.58 -19.67
C LEU A 38 -17.34 4.51 -18.64
N GLY A 39 -17.20 3.24 -19.05
CA GLY A 39 -16.73 2.16 -18.18
C GLY A 39 -15.34 2.44 -17.59
N LEU A 40 -14.41 2.93 -18.41
CA LEU A 40 -13.08 3.31 -17.95
C LEU A 40 -13.13 4.45 -16.92
N ALA A 41 -13.96 5.47 -17.17
CA ALA A 41 -14.18 6.56 -16.22
C ALA A 41 -14.73 6.04 -14.87
N HIS A 42 -15.69 5.11 -14.90
CA HIS A 42 -16.24 4.49 -13.68
C HIS A 42 -15.21 3.65 -12.92
N THR A 43 -14.33 2.93 -13.61
CA THR A 43 -13.25 2.17 -12.95
C THR A 43 -12.23 3.08 -12.28
N LEU A 44 -11.89 4.22 -12.89
CA LEU A 44 -10.99 5.21 -12.30
C LEU A 44 -11.61 5.84 -11.05
N GLU A 45 -12.90 6.09 -11.06
CA GLU A 45 -13.64 6.63 -9.92
C GLU A 45 -13.72 5.61 -8.78
N ALA A 46 -14.01 4.34 -9.09
CA ALA A 46 -13.97 3.24 -8.13
C ALA A 46 -12.57 3.06 -7.52
N GLY A 47 -11.51 3.14 -8.33
CA GLY A 47 -10.13 3.10 -7.87
C GLY A 47 -9.77 4.26 -6.93
N ARG A 48 -10.24 5.47 -7.23
CA ARG A 48 -10.05 6.65 -6.37
C ARG A 48 -10.79 6.51 -5.04
N ALA A 49 -11.99 5.94 -5.04
CA ALA A 49 -12.74 5.64 -3.82
C ALA A 49 -12.02 4.58 -2.96
N LEU A 50 -11.52 3.51 -3.58
CA LEU A 50 -10.72 2.49 -2.91
C LEU A 50 -9.45 3.09 -2.27
N HIS A 51 -8.75 3.96 -3.01
CA HIS A 51 -7.57 4.65 -2.47
C HIS A 51 -7.90 5.50 -1.24
N ARG A 52 -9.03 6.23 -1.26
CA ARG A 52 -9.50 7.01 -0.10
C ARG A 52 -9.86 6.15 1.10
N LEU A 53 -10.43 4.97 0.88
CA LEU A 53 -10.72 4.02 1.96
C LEU A 53 -9.43 3.46 2.56
N VAL A 54 -8.48 3.05 1.73
CA VAL A 54 -7.16 2.55 2.17
C VAL A 54 -6.40 3.60 2.97
N THR A 55 -6.40 4.87 2.54
CA THR A 55 -5.75 5.95 3.30
C THR A 55 -6.46 6.23 4.62
N ALA A 56 -7.80 6.13 4.66
CA ALA A 56 -8.57 6.22 5.90
C ALA A 56 -8.25 5.07 6.88
N ASP A 57 -8.14 3.83 6.38
CA ASP A 57 -7.77 2.66 7.19
C ASP A 57 -6.34 2.79 7.75
N LEU A 58 -5.40 3.28 6.94
CA LEU A 58 -4.04 3.58 7.39
C LEU A 58 -4.02 4.66 8.48
N ALA A 59 -4.85 5.70 8.35
CA ALA A 59 -4.97 6.75 9.36
C ALA A 59 -5.53 6.22 10.69
N LEU A 60 -6.56 5.37 10.61
CA LEU A 60 -7.15 4.71 11.78
C LEU A 60 -6.15 3.76 12.45
N ALA A 61 -5.43 2.94 11.65
CA ALA A 61 -4.39 2.04 12.13
C ALA A 61 -3.25 2.80 12.81
N ARG A 62 -2.82 3.95 12.25
CA ARG A 62 -1.76 4.78 12.84
C ARG A 62 -2.17 5.35 14.20
N ALA A 63 -3.42 5.78 14.35
CA ALA A 63 -3.94 6.29 15.62
C ALA A 63 -3.98 5.21 16.71
N ALA A 64 -4.48 4.01 16.36
CA ALA A 64 -4.49 2.86 17.26
C ALA A 64 -3.06 2.39 17.61
N LEU A 65 -2.17 2.34 16.62
CA LEU A 65 -0.77 1.92 16.78
C LEU A 65 0.01 2.87 17.69
N ALA A 66 -0.19 4.18 17.57
CA ALA A 66 0.42 5.16 18.47
C ALA A 66 0.02 4.92 19.94
N ARG A 67 -1.27 4.67 20.19
CA ARG A 67 -1.75 4.35 21.54
C ARG A 67 -1.22 2.99 22.02
N ALA A 68 -1.17 2.00 21.14
CA ALA A 68 -0.61 0.69 21.44
C ALA A 68 0.87 0.78 21.82
N LEU A 69 1.67 1.62 21.13
CA LEU A 69 3.08 1.85 21.47
C LEU A 69 3.26 2.44 22.88
N VAL A 70 2.37 3.34 23.32
CA VAL A 70 2.39 3.86 24.69
C VAL A 70 2.14 2.75 25.72
N TRP A 71 1.15 1.89 25.49
CA TRP A 71 0.91 0.76 26.39
C TRP A 71 1.99 -0.31 26.30
N LEU A 72 2.60 -0.49 25.13
CA LEU A 72 3.72 -1.39 24.91
C LEU A 72 4.96 -0.95 25.71
N THR A 73 5.30 0.34 25.71
CA THR A 73 6.45 0.85 26.50
C THR A 73 6.22 0.64 27.99
N ILE A 74 5.01 0.93 28.49
CA ILE A 74 4.64 0.66 29.89
C ILE A 74 4.78 -0.85 30.19
N SER A 75 4.24 -1.71 29.32
CA SER A 75 4.30 -3.16 29.49
C SER A 75 5.73 -3.69 29.48
N VAL A 76 6.61 -3.16 28.62
CA VAL A 76 8.03 -3.51 28.58
C VAL A 76 8.75 -3.08 29.85
N ALA A 77 8.51 -1.86 30.34
CA ALA A 77 9.12 -1.38 31.58
C ALA A 77 8.73 -2.25 32.77
N PHE A 78 7.42 -2.50 32.95
CA PHE A 78 6.93 -3.37 34.02
C PHE A 78 7.36 -4.82 33.84
N GLY A 79 7.41 -5.34 32.61
CA GLY A 79 7.88 -6.68 32.31
C GLY A 79 9.36 -6.86 32.68
N ALA A 80 10.20 -5.88 32.37
CA ALA A 80 11.62 -5.88 32.75
C ALA A 80 11.78 -5.83 34.29
N SER A 81 11.02 -4.98 34.98
CA SER A 81 11.03 -4.92 36.45
C SER A 81 10.57 -6.25 37.08
N ALA A 82 9.48 -6.82 36.58
CA ALA A 82 8.96 -8.10 37.04
C ALA A 82 9.97 -9.23 36.80
N TRP A 83 10.70 -9.22 35.68
CA TRP A 83 11.75 -10.19 35.39
C TRP A 83 12.87 -10.15 36.43
N MET A 84 13.33 -8.94 36.80
CA MET A 84 14.38 -8.80 37.82
C MET A 84 13.92 -9.33 39.19
N LEU A 85 12.67 -9.04 39.58
CA LEU A 85 12.07 -9.59 40.80
C LEU A 85 11.94 -11.12 40.73
N LEU A 86 11.55 -11.65 39.58
CA LEU A 86 11.44 -13.10 39.34
C LEU A 86 12.79 -13.79 39.48
N MET A 87 13.87 -13.23 38.91
CA MET A 87 15.22 -13.77 39.06
C MET A 87 15.71 -13.72 40.51
N GLY A 88 15.44 -12.62 41.22
CA GLY A 88 15.73 -12.53 42.66
C GLY A 88 14.97 -13.58 43.48
N ALA A 89 13.68 -13.77 43.19
CA ALA A 89 12.86 -14.81 43.82
C ALA A 89 13.37 -16.22 43.50
N LEU A 90 13.78 -16.48 42.25
CA LEU A 90 14.37 -17.75 41.84
C LEU A 90 15.64 -18.04 42.64
N ILE A 91 16.56 -17.08 42.76
CA ILE A 91 17.77 -17.22 43.57
C ILE A 91 17.41 -17.53 45.03
N ALA A 92 16.43 -16.83 45.61
CA ALA A 92 15.98 -17.09 46.98
C ALA A 92 15.40 -18.50 47.16
N VAL A 93 14.67 -19.02 46.16
CA VAL A 93 14.15 -20.39 46.17
C VAL A 93 15.29 -21.42 46.09
N LEU A 94 16.27 -21.22 45.21
CA LEU A 94 17.44 -22.10 45.09
C LEU A 94 18.26 -22.12 46.40
N GLN A 95 18.43 -20.96 47.03
CA GLN A 95 19.04 -20.86 48.36
C GLN A 95 18.27 -21.67 49.41
N ARG A 96 16.93 -21.61 49.40
CA ARG A 96 16.10 -22.39 50.31
C ARG A 96 16.21 -23.91 50.07
N LEU A 97 16.56 -24.32 48.85
CA LEU A 97 16.85 -25.71 48.48
C LEU A 97 18.27 -26.16 48.91
N GLY A 98 19.02 -25.31 49.61
CA GLY A 98 20.36 -25.63 50.12
C GLY A 98 21.48 -25.47 49.08
N TRP A 99 21.20 -24.83 47.94
CA TRP A 99 22.23 -24.57 46.93
C TRP A 99 23.19 -23.50 47.42
N SER A 100 24.47 -23.62 47.06
CA SER A 100 25.44 -22.57 47.37
C SER A 100 25.08 -21.25 46.69
N TRP A 101 25.53 -20.14 47.26
CA TRP A 101 25.31 -18.81 46.72
C TRP A 101 25.84 -18.64 45.30
N LEU A 102 27.03 -19.18 45.04
CA LEU A 102 27.63 -19.15 43.72
C LEU A 102 26.81 -19.98 42.72
N THR A 103 26.41 -21.20 43.10
CA THR A 103 25.62 -22.09 42.22
C THR A 103 24.27 -21.48 41.88
N SER A 104 23.59 -20.84 42.83
CA SER A 104 22.28 -20.22 42.60
C SER A 104 22.37 -19.07 41.60
N ILE A 105 23.38 -18.19 41.76
CA ILE A 105 23.61 -17.06 40.85
C ILE A 105 24.06 -17.56 39.48
N SER A 106 25.00 -18.52 39.42
CA SER A 106 25.46 -19.10 38.16
C SER A 106 24.33 -19.79 37.39
N ALA A 107 23.45 -20.54 38.07
CA ALA A 107 22.30 -21.18 37.44
C ALA A 107 21.31 -20.15 36.88
N THR A 108 21.02 -19.11 37.65
CA THR A 108 20.12 -18.02 37.23
C THR A 108 20.69 -17.22 36.05
N ALA A 109 22.00 -16.97 36.07
CA ALA A 109 22.72 -16.31 34.98
C ALA A 109 22.71 -17.17 33.71
N ALA A 110 22.99 -18.49 33.83
CA ALA A 110 22.93 -19.41 32.71
C ALA A 110 21.52 -19.46 32.09
N PHE A 111 20.48 -19.52 32.92
CA PHE A 111 19.10 -19.46 32.46
C PHE A 111 18.79 -18.17 31.70
N SER A 112 19.23 -17.02 32.22
CA SER A 112 19.06 -15.71 31.57
C SER A 112 19.79 -15.63 30.22
N LEU A 113 20.99 -16.22 30.12
CA LEU A 113 21.72 -16.29 28.86
C LEU A 113 20.99 -17.14 27.82
N VAL A 114 20.41 -18.28 28.22
CA VAL A 114 19.62 -19.13 27.32
C VAL A 114 18.40 -18.38 26.78
N VAL A 115 17.63 -17.73 27.65
CA VAL A 115 16.46 -16.93 27.23
C VAL A 115 16.88 -15.78 26.32
N THR A 116 17.99 -15.11 26.62
CA THR A 116 18.53 -14.02 25.79
C THR A 116 18.97 -14.52 24.42
N ALA A 117 19.66 -15.66 24.35
CA ALA A 117 20.09 -16.27 23.11
C ALA A 117 18.91 -16.70 22.24
N LEU A 118 17.86 -17.28 22.84
CA LEU A 118 16.61 -17.62 22.16
C LEU A 118 15.91 -16.37 21.61
N GLY A 119 15.84 -15.30 22.41
CA GLY A 119 15.27 -14.02 21.99
C GLY A 119 16.03 -13.40 20.82
N ALA A 120 17.36 -13.37 20.88
CA ALA A 120 18.22 -12.87 19.82
C ALA A 120 18.08 -13.71 18.54
N TRP A 121 18.07 -15.05 18.67
CA TRP A 121 17.85 -15.95 17.54
C TRP A 121 16.49 -15.74 16.88
N GLN A 122 15.44 -15.60 17.69
CA GLN A 122 14.10 -15.35 17.18
C GLN A 122 14.01 -13.99 16.48
N ALA A 123 14.65 -12.95 17.03
CA ALA A 123 14.73 -11.63 16.40
C ALA A 123 15.43 -11.71 15.03
N LEU A 124 16.59 -12.36 14.95
CA LEU A 124 17.32 -12.56 13.68
C LEU A 124 16.46 -13.31 12.65
N ARG A 125 15.79 -14.39 13.07
CA ARG A 125 14.87 -15.15 12.20
C ARG A 125 13.71 -14.28 11.69
N TYR A 126 13.15 -13.43 12.52
CA TYR A 126 12.07 -12.51 12.10
C TYR A 126 12.61 -11.44 11.15
N PHE A 127 13.82 -10.94 11.35
CA PHE A 127 14.46 -9.99 10.44
C PHE A 127 14.68 -10.62 9.05
N ASP A 128 15.10 -11.88 8.97
CA ASP A 128 15.24 -12.60 7.70
C ASP A 128 13.91 -12.62 6.93
N MET A 129 12.78 -12.82 7.62
CA MET A 129 11.43 -12.82 7.04
C MET A 129 10.90 -11.42 6.71
N SER A 130 11.46 -10.38 7.32
CA SER A 130 11.01 -8.99 7.19
C SER A 130 11.80 -8.21 6.14
N THR A 131 12.76 -8.85 5.48
CA THR A 131 13.53 -8.22 4.40
C THR A 131 12.61 -7.97 3.21
N LEU A 132 12.12 -6.74 3.09
CA LEU A 132 11.31 -6.27 1.98
C LEU A 132 12.14 -6.10 0.70
N ASP A 133 12.92 -7.11 0.31
CA ASP A 133 13.72 -7.07 -0.92
C ASP A 133 12.85 -6.91 -2.16
N ALA A 134 11.63 -7.47 -2.13
CA ALA A 134 10.62 -7.27 -3.17
C ALA A 134 10.13 -5.81 -3.20
N THR A 135 9.80 -5.22 -2.05
CA THR A 135 9.29 -3.84 -1.97
C THR A 135 10.39 -2.81 -2.24
N ARG A 136 11.64 -3.08 -1.86
CA ARG A 136 12.80 -2.24 -2.17
C ARG A 136 13.09 -2.23 -3.68
N ARG A 137 12.96 -3.38 -4.35
CA ARG A 137 13.01 -3.47 -5.82
C ARG A 137 11.80 -2.81 -6.50
N GLN A 138 10.60 -2.89 -5.90
CA GLN A 138 9.39 -2.26 -6.45
C GLN A 138 9.40 -0.74 -6.27
N LEU A 139 9.87 -0.23 -5.14
CA LEU A 139 10.10 1.21 -4.89
C LEU A 139 11.19 1.76 -5.81
N ALA A 140 12.28 1.01 -6.02
CA ALA A 140 13.31 1.37 -6.99
C ALA A 140 12.78 1.39 -8.44
N LYS A 141 11.89 0.46 -8.81
CA LYS A 141 11.21 0.46 -10.12
C LYS A 141 10.18 1.58 -10.27
N LEU A 142 9.67 2.13 -9.17
CA LEU A 142 8.71 3.24 -9.15
C LEU A 142 9.39 4.63 -9.11
N GLY A 143 10.73 4.70 -9.18
CA GLY A 143 11.46 5.96 -9.32
C GLY A 143 11.50 6.85 -8.07
N ILE A 144 11.06 6.34 -6.91
CA ILE A 144 11.12 7.08 -5.64
C ILE A 144 12.54 6.92 -5.10
N GLY A 145 13.48 7.75 -5.57
CA GLY A 145 14.85 7.80 -5.03
C GLY A 145 15.99 8.16 -5.97
N GLY A 146 15.73 8.72 -7.16
CA GLY A 146 16.78 9.31 -8.01
C GLY A 146 16.53 10.81 -8.16
N GLU A 147 17.32 11.63 -7.50
CA GLU A 147 17.36 13.09 -7.72
C GLU A 147 18.11 13.42 -9.02
N GLY A 148 17.62 14.45 -9.72
CA GLY A 148 18.31 15.18 -10.81
C GLY A 148 17.83 14.82 -12.22
N GLU A 149 17.59 15.74 -13.15
CA GLU A 149 17.64 17.22 -13.16
C GLU A 149 17.17 17.64 -14.57
N ASP A 150 16.67 18.88 -14.68
CA ASP A 150 16.70 19.75 -15.87
C ASP A 150 15.77 19.47 -17.07
N GLU A 151 14.83 20.38 -17.39
CA GLU A 151 15.08 21.64 -18.11
C GLU A 151 13.76 22.42 -18.43
N ASP A 152 13.85 23.74 -18.34
CA ASP A 152 13.04 24.80 -18.98
C ASP A 152 11.56 25.05 -18.64
N HIS A 153 11.31 26.12 -17.87
CA HIS A 153 11.05 27.45 -18.46
C HIS A 153 10.98 28.58 -17.42
N ALA A 154 11.98 29.46 -17.50
CA ALA A 154 11.91 30.92 -17.62
C ALA A 154 10.89 31.74 -16.79
N ASP A 155 11.51 32.66 -16.04
CA ASP A 155 11.20 34.09 -15.92
C ASP A 155 10.06 34.59 -15.05
N GLY A 156 10.43 35.53 -14.18
CA GLY A 156 9.63 36.72 -13.98
C GLY A 156 9.36 37.09 -12.52
N ASN A 157 10.23 37.94 -11.99
CA ASN A 157 9.83 39.09 -11.17
C ASN A 157 9.17 38.80 -9.81
N THR A 158 9.94 38.88 -8.73
CA THR A 158 9.69 39.84 -7.62
C THR A 158 10.89 39.91 -6.67
N ALA A 159 11.97 40.51 -7.15
CA ALA A 159 12.89 41.25 -6.29
C ALA A 159 12.23 42.61 -5.95
N ALA A 160 11.17 42.59 -5.13
CA ALA A 160 10.43 43.80 -4.76
C ALA A 160 9.66 43.64 -3.43
N ALA A 161 10.31 43.20 -2.36
CA ALA A 161 9.73 43.30 -1.01
C ALA A 161 10.75 43.46 0.14
N ALA A 162 12.05 43.47 -0.15
CA ALA A 162 13.10 43.58 0.88
C ALA A 162 13.72 44.99 1.02
N LYS A 163 13.16 46.01 0.37
CA LYS A 163 13.54 47.43 0.53
C LYS A 163 12.33 48.36 0.53
N ALA A 164 11.49 48.27 1.56
CA ALA A 164 10.57 49.34 1.93
C ALA A 164 10.17 49.17 3.39
N GLY A 165 10.70 50.02 4.27
CA GLY A 165 10.36 50.04 5.69
C GLY A 165 11.56 50.03 6.63
N GLN A 166 12.61 50.78 6.30
CA GLN A 166 13.32 51.56 7.32
C GLN A 166 12.43 52.73 7.74
#